data_AF-A0A1G1CMS7-F1
#
_entry.id   AF-A0A1G1CMS7-F1
#
_cell.length_a   1.000
_cell.length_b   1.000
_cell.length_c   1.000
_cell.angle_alpha   90.00
_cell.angle_beta   90.00
_cell.angle_gamma   90.00
#
_symmetry.space_group_name_H-M   'P 1'
#
loop_
_entity.id
_entity.type
_entity.pdbx_description
1 polymer ?
#
loop_
_entity_poly.entity_id
_entity_poly.type
_entity_poly.pdbx_seq_one_letter_code
_entity_poly.pdbx_strand_id
1 'polypeptide(L)' 'MGYDKPEYGFSDKSPIQVEIKQQSQDIALGVDEGGAGDQGLMFGYACRQTPELMPLPVMLAHRLA' A
#
# COMPACT_ATOMS: atom_id res chain seq x y z
N MET A 1 -9.53 2.70 11.35
CA MET A 1 -8.48 3.37 12.14
C MET A 1 -9.00 3.96 13.45
N GLY A 2 -10.22 4.52 13.51
CA GLY A 2 -10.85 4.85 14.80
C GLY A 2 -10.36 6.13 15.48
N TYR A 3 -9.71 7.03 14.75
CA TYR A 3 -9.28 8.33 15.28
C TYR A 3 -10.43 9.36 15.19
N ASP A 4 -11.24 9.46 16.25
CA ASP A 4 -12.38 10.39 16.38
C ASP A 4 -12.23 11.37 17.55
N LYS A 5 -11.11 11.31 18.27
CA LYS A 5 -10.85 12.09 19.48
C LYS A 5 -9.46 12.72 19.47
N PRO A 6 -9.34 14.04 19.72
CA PRO A 6 -8.05 14.73 19.77
C PRO A 6 -7.06 14.14 20.79
N GLU A 7 -7.54 13.50 21.86
CA GLU A 7 -6.70 12.85 22.87
C GLU A 7 -5.81 11.73 22.32
N TYR A 8 -6.17 11.14 21.18
CA TYR A 8 -5.34 10.15 20.49
C TYR A 8 -4.16 10.78 19.73
N GLY A 9 -4.03 12.12 19.75
CA GLY A 9 -3.04 12.88 18.98
C GLY A 9 -3.42 13.09 17.51
N PHE A 10 -4.56 12.56 17.07
CA PHE A 10 -5.12 12.72 15.73
C PHE A 10 -6.64 12.50 15.77
N SER A 11 -7.40 13.19 14.92
CA SER A 11 -8.87 13.06 14.86
C SER A 11 -9.42 13.37 13.47
N ASP A 12 -10.71 13.12 13.26
CA ASP A 12 -11.49 13.55 12.11
C ASP A 12 -11.47 15.07 11.87
N LYS A 13 -11.14 15.85 12.91
CA LYS A 13 -11.02 17.31 12.85
C LYS A 13 -9.61 17.80 12.52
N SER A 14 -8.64 16.90 12.39
CA SER A 14 -7.28 17.27 12.02
C SER A 14 -7.27 17.91 10.62
N PRO A 15 -6.42 18.93 10.38
CA PRO A 15 -6.43 19.66 9.11
C PRO A 15 -6.00 18.76 7.95
N ILE A 16 -6.68 18.91 6.81
CA ILE A 16 -6.39 18.18 5.57
C ILE A 16 -5.97 19.20 4.52
N GLN A 17 -4.81 18.97 3.90
CA GLN A 17 -4.31 19.74 2.77
C GLN A 17 -4.22 18.81 1.55
N VAL A 18 -4.76 19.26 0.42
CA VAL A 18 -4.85 18.45 -0.81
C VAL A 18 -4.03 19.13 -1.90
N GLU A 19 -2.93 18.50 -2.29
CA GLU A 19 -1.95 19.02 -3.27
C GLU A 19 -1.74 18.02 -4.42
N ILE A 20 -2.83 17.38 -4.87
CA ILE A 20 -2.78 16.37 -5.94
C ILE A 20 -2.56 17.04 -7.29
N LYS A 21 -1.64 16.51 -8.10
CA LYS A 21 -1.31 16.98 -9.46
C LYS A 21 -1.61 15.90 -10.49
N GLN A 22 -1.86 16.32 -11.73
CA GLN A 22 -2.01 15.39 -12.86
C GLN A 22 -0.71 14.64 -13.16
N GLN A 23 -0.81 13.42 -13.69
CA GLN A 23 0.33 12.63 -14.15
C GLN A 23 1.09 13.36 -15.28
N SER A 24 2.42 13.20 -15.30
CA SER A 24 3.26 13.73 -16.39
C SER A 24 2.88 13.08 -17.72
N GLN A 25 2.79 13.89 -18.78
CA GLN A 25 2.55 13.41 -20.14
C GLN A 25 3.64 12.43 -20.60
N ASP A 26 4.90 12.66 -20.21
CA ASP A 26 6.03 11.79 -20.56
C ASP A 26 5.89 10.37 -19.99
N ILE A 27 5.28 10.25 -18.81
CA ILE A 27 5.01 8.96 -18.17
C ILE A 27 3.79 8.30 -18.82
N ALA A 28 2.76 9.08 -19.13
CA ALA A 28 1.53 8.58 -19.76
C ALA A 28 1.81 7.93 -21.13
N LEU A 29 2.73 8.48 -21.93
CA LEU A 29 3.12 7.92 -23.22
C LEU A 29 3.57 6.45 -23.14
N GLY A 30 4.28 6.06 -22.07
CA GLY A 30 4.73 4.67 -21.88
C GLY A 30 3.66 3.77 -21.27
N VAL A 31 2.79 4.31 -20.41
CA VAL A 31 1.76 3.55 -19.68
C VAL A 31 0.52 3.30 -20.54
N ASP A 32 0.07 4.30 -21.30
CA ASP A 32 -1.18 4.23 -22.06
C ASP A 32 -1.11 3.19 -23.20
N GLU A 33 0.11 2.87 -23.66
CA GLU A 33 0.38 1.79 -24.61
C GLU A 33 0.56 0.41 -23.95
N GLY A 34 0.37 0.31 -22.62
CA GLY A 34 0.43 -0.93 -21.86
C GLY A 34 1.81 -1.28 -21.30
N GLY A 35 2.76 -0.35 -21.30
CA GLY A 35 4.08 -0.50 -20.69
C GLY A 35 4.05 -0.37 -19.16
N ALA A 36 5.15 -0.76 -18.51
CA ALA A 36 5.34 -0.50 -17.09
C ALA A 36 5.50 1.01 -16.85
N GLY A 37 4.82 1.55 -15.83
CA GLY A 37 4.90 2.97 -15.50
C GLY A 37 6.18 3.40 -14.80
N ASP A 38 6.99 2.44 -14.35
CA ASP A 38 8.32 2.65 -13.83
C ASP A 38 9.14 1.36 -13.93
N GLN A 39 10.45 1.47 -13.77
CA GLN A 39 11.36 0.34 -13.64
C GLN A 39 11.18 -0.36 -12.28
N GLY A 40 11.19 -1.69 -12.28
CA GLY A 40 11.02 -2.46 -11.04
C GLY A 40 11.35 -3.94 -11.19
N LEU A 41 11.63 -4.58 -10.06
CA LEU A 41 11.81 -6.02 -9.93
C LEU A 41 10.81 -6.55 -8.90
N MET A 42 10.13 -7.64 -9.25
CA MET A 42 9.07 -8.22 -8.43
C MET A 42 9.44 -9.64 -8.03
N PHE A 43 9.19 -9.98 -6.76
CA PHE A 43 9.37 -11.33 -6.24
C PHE A 43 8.04 -11.87 -5.73
N GLY A 44 7.75 -13.11 -6.08
CA GLY A 44 6.66 -13.90 -5.49
C GLY A 44 7.23 -15.03 -4.64
N TYR A 45 6.60 -15.31 -3.50
CA TYR A 45 6.98 -16.41 -2.62
C TYR A 45 5.75 -17.15 -2.11
N ALA A 46 5.86 -18.48 -1.98
CA ALA A 46 4.85 -19.34 -1.38
C ALA A 46 5.52 -20.54 -0.69
N CYS A 47 5.02 -20.95 0.47
CA CYS A 47 5.52 -22.13 1.17
C CYS A 47 4.40 -22.88 1.91
N ARG A 48 4.56 -24.18 2.15
CA ARG A 48 3.52 -25.03 2.76
C ARG A 48 3.43 -24.94 4.29
N GLN A 49 4.05 -23.92 4.90
CA GLN A 49 4.09 -23.80 6.36
C GLN A 49 2.71 -23.43 6.95
N THR A 50 1.83 -22.81 6.16
CA THR A 50 0.43 -22.56 6.51
C THR A 50 -0.51 -22.91 5.34
N PRO A 51 -1.83 -23.07 5.57
CA PRO A 51 -2.82 -23.32 4.51
C PRO A 51 -2.91 -22.22 3.45
N GLU A 52 -2.60 -20.98 3.83
CA GLU A 52 -2.58 -19.80 2.94
C GLU A 52 -1.32 -19.72 2.07
N LEU A 53 -0.46 -20.73 2.15
CA LEU A 53 0.83 -20.82 1.46
C LEU A 53 1.83 -19.72 1.84
N MET A 54 1.79 -19.26 3.09
CA MET A 54 2.61 -18.17 3.59
C MET A 54 3.57 -18.63 4.70
N PRO A 55 4.68 -17.91 4.95
CA PRO A 55 5.54 -18.21 6.09
C PRO A 55 4.80 -18.07 7.41
N LEU A 56 4.94 -19.07 8.29
CA LEU A 56 4.28 -19.07 9.60
C LEU A 56 4.55 -17.79 10.43
N PRO A 57 5.78 -17.23 10.51
CA PRO A 57 6.03 -16.04 11.32
C PRO A 57 5.21 -14.81 10.91
N VAL A 58 5.13 -14.51 9.61
CA VAL A 58 4.36 -13.35 9.12
C VAL A 58 2.86 -13.59 9.24
N MET A 59 2.41 -14.84 9.08
CA MET A 59 1.01 -15.20 9.28
C MET A 59 0.56 -15.00 10.72
N LEU A 60 1.39 -15.39 11.69
CA LEU A 60 1.09 -15.16 13.11
C LEU A 60 1.09 -13.66 13.43
N ALA A 61 2.07 -12.90 12.94
CA ALA A 61 2.12 -11.45 13.15
C ALA A 61 0.87 -10.73 12.61
N HIS A 62 0.43 -11.05 11.38
CA HIS A 62 -0.79 -10.48 10.81
C HIS A 62 -2.06 -10.84 11.57
N ARG A 63 -2.14 -12.06 12.14
CA ARG A 63 -3.32 -12.49 12.91
C ARG A 63 -3.40 -11.88 14.31
N LEU A 64 -2.29 -11.36 14.82
CA LEU A 64 -2.24 -10.70 16.13
C LEU A 64 -2.59 -9.21 16.07
N ALA A 65 -2.44 -8.59 14.91
CA ALA A 65 -2.64 -7.16 14.68
C ALA A 65 -4.11 -6.77 14.47
#